data_AF-A0A7L5YJM9-F1
#
_entry.id   AF-A0A7L5YJM9-F1
#
_cell.length_a   1.000
_cell.length_b   1.000
_cell.length_c   1.000
_cell.angle_alpha   90.00
_cell.angle_beta   90.00
_cell.angle_gamma   90.00
#
_symmetry.space_group_name_H-M   'P 1'
#
loop_
_entity.id
_entity.type
_entity.pdbx_description
1 polymer ?
#
loop_
_entity_poly.entity_id
_entity_poly.type
_entity_poly.pdbx_seq_one_letter_code
_entity_poly.pdbx_strand_id
1 'polypeptide(L)'
;MGASSLPPNAPVMFHVGERSYPGAIMVNAAGQRFTNEAASYVEVVHAMYEKHSAAVPHIPATFIMDSRYRNKYIFGALFPRQPIPESYFASGYFVRGATLEELARNCGLDPQNLVATVERFNRFARARVDEDFHRGDSACDRYYGDPTVKPNPCLAPIGKPPSTRCRWWRATSAPKAAW
;
A
#
# COMPACT_ATOMS: atom_id res chain seq x y z
N MET A 1 -0.61 -17.66 7.23
CA MET A 1 -0.48 -16.31 7.80
C MET A 1 -0.72 -15.31 6.67
N GLY A 2 -1.51 -14.26 6.88
CA GLY A 2 -1.78 -13.24 5.84
C GLY A 2 -0.98 -11.95 6.03
N ALA A 3 -1.15 -11.00 5.13
CA ALA A 3 -0.44 -9.71 5.13
C ALA A 3 -0.72 -8.95 6.44
N SER A 4 0.24 -9.01 7.36
CA SER A 4 0.12 -8.46 8.71
C SER A 4 1.19 -7.42 8.95
N SER A 5 0.94 -6.43 9.79
CA SER A 5 1.89 -5.39 10.18
C SER A 5 2.01 -5.28 11.70
N LEU A 6 3.12 -4.71 12.18
CA LEU A 6 3.39 -4.58 13.61
C LEU A 6 3.51 -3.09 14.00
N PRO A 7 2.41 -2.45 14.44
CA PRO A 7 2.47 -1.10 14.96
C PRO A 7 3.20 -1.06 16.31
N PRO A 8 3.88 0.05 16.66
CA PRO A 8 4.54 0.15 17.95
C PRO A 8 3.51 0.17 19.08
N ASN A 9 3.79 -0.58 20.16
CA ASN A 9 2.94 -0.67 21.35
C ASN A 9 1.49 -1.09 21.06
N ALA A 10 1.25 -1.84 19.99
CA ALA A 10 -0.07 -2.33 19.60
C ALA A 10 -0.01 -3.78 19.13
N PRO A 11 -1.14 -4.51 19.15
CA PRO A 11 -1.21 -5.86 18.61
C PRO A 11 -0.86 -5.93 17.12
N VAL A 12 -0.48 -7.12 16.66
CA VAL A 12 -0.32 -7.40 15.22
C VAL A 12 -1.62 -7.06 14.50
N MET A 13 -1.50 -6.27 13.44
CA MET A 13 -2.64 -5.85 12.63
C MET A 13 -2.72 -6.70 11.37
N PHE A 14 -3.90 -7.23 11.10
CA PHE A 14 -4.17 -8.04 9.92
C PHE A 14 -4.85 -7.20 8.85
N HIS A 15 -4.21 -7.05 7.67
CA HIS A 15 -4.73 -6.20 6.62
C HIS A 15 -5.52 -7.01 5.58
N VAL A 16 -6.83 -6.76 5.50
CA VAL A 16 -7.72 -7.43 4.54
C VAL A 16 -8.32 -6.41 3.60
N GLY A 17 -9.26 -5.59 4.10
CA GLY A 17 -9.96 -4.60 3.29
C GLY A 17 -9.04 -3.48 2.82
N GLU A 18 -8.03 -3.10 3.61
CA GLU A 18 -7.16 -1.97 3.25
C GLU A 18 -6.35 -2.19 1.98
N ARG A 19 -6.10 -3.44 1.63
CA ARG A 19 -5.36 -3.76 0.42
C ARG A 19 -6.25 -3.63 -0.82
N SER A 20 -7.53 -3.93 -0.68
CA SER A 20 -8.52 -3.86 -1.76
C SER A 20 -9.02 -2.44 -2.02
N TYR A 21 -9.05 -1.58 -0.99
CA TYR A 21 -9.49 -0.19 -1.14
C TYR A 21 -8.67 0.57 -2.21
N PRO A 22 -9.32 1.40 -3.04
CA PRO A 22 -8.65 2.09 -4.12
C PRO A 22 -7.78 3.24 -3.60
N GLY A 23 -6.70 3.57 -4.31
CA GLY A 23 -5.81 4.68 -3.94
C GLY A 23 -4.67 4.28 -2.99
N ALA A 24 -4.36 2.99 -2.91
CA ALA A 24 -3.16 2.47 -2.25
C ALA A 24 -2.54 1.32 -3.07
N ILE A 25 -1.23 1.15 -2.99
CA ILE A 25 -0.47 0.04 -3.60
C ILE A 25 0.53 -0.55 -2.61
N MET A 26 1.02 -1.75 -2.90
CA MET A 26 2.13 -2.39 -2.18
C MET A 26 3.36 -2.43 -3.07
N VAL A 27 4.50 -2.02 -2.53
CA VAL A 27 5.80 -2.07 -3.23
C VAL A 27 6.84 -2.86 -2.45
N ASN A 28 7.76 -3.48 -3.18
CA ASN A 28 8.94 -4.15 -2.62
C ASN A 28 10.05 -3.12 -2.25
N ALA A 29 11.20 -3.59 -1.79
CA ALA A 29 12.34 -2.74 -1.42
C ALA A 29 12.94 -1.97 -2.60
N ALA A 30 12.69 -2.38 -3.84
CA ALA A 30 13.09 -1.64 -5.05
C ALA A 30 12.07 -0.55 -5.45
N GLY A 31 10.97 -0.39 -4.71
CA GLY A 31 9.93 0.58 -5.02
C GLY A 31 8.95 0.15 -6.11
N GLN A 32 8.90 -1.16 -6.43
CA GLN A 32 8.09 -1.72 -7.51
C GLN A 32 6.91 -2.54 -6.97
N ARG A 33 5.76 -2.45 -7.66
CA ARG A 33 4.63 -3.37 -7.42
C ARG A 33 5.02 -4.79 -7.83
N PHE A 34 4.45 -5.77 -7.15
CA PHE A 34 4.79 -7.18 -7.38
C PHE A 34 3.59 -8.13 -7.32
N THR A 35 2.41 -7.65 -6.96
CA THR A 35 1.21 -8.49 -6.78
C THR A 35 -0.07 -7.68 -6.97
N ASN A 36 -1.19 -8.39 -7.15
CA ASN A 36 -2.53 -7.84 -7.03
C ASN A 36 -2.85 -7.62 -5.55
N GLU A 37 -2.91 -6.36 -5.11
CA GLU A 37 -3.17 -6.06 -3.70
C GLU A 37 -4.57 -6.47 -3.24
N ALA A 38 -5.54 -6.57 -4.15
CA ALA A 38 -6.92 -6.96 -3.83
C ALA A 38 -7.12 -8.49 -3.76
N ALA A 39 -6.12 -9.28 -4.17
CA ALA A 39 -6.15 -10.73 -4.12
C ALA A 39 -6.29 -11.27 -2.69
N SER A 40 -6.56 -12.57 -2.58
CA SER A 40 -6.69 -13.23 -1.28
C SER A 40 -5.43 -13.05 -0.44
N TYR A 41 -5.57 -13.04 0.88
CA TYR A 41 -4.41 -12.85 1.77
C TYR A 41 -3.35 -13.95 1.59
N VAL A 42 -3.77 -15.14 1.14
CA VAL A 42 -2.88 -16.27 0.85
C VAL A 42 -2.05 -15.95 -0.39
N GLU A 43 -2.68 -15.53 -1.49
CA GLU A 43 -2.00 -15.20 -2.74
C GLU A 43 -1.02 -14.04 -2.57
N VAL A 44 -1.40 -13.00 -1.83
CA VAL A 44 -0.49 -11.88 -1.56
C VAL A 44 0.73 -12.35 -0.76
N VAL A 45 0.54 -13.18 0.26
CA VAL A 45 1.67 -13.70 1.05
C VAL A 45 2.53 -14.67 0.23
N HIS A 46 1.93 -15.54 -0.58
CA HIS A 46 2.66 -16.42 -1.48
C HIS A 46 3.52 -15.59 -2.44
N ALA A 47 2.95 -14.57 -3.08
CA ALA A 47 3.69 -13.66 -3.95
C ALA A 47 4.85 -12.95 -3.22
N MET A 48 4.67 -12.60 -1.94
CA MET A 48 5.74 -12.01 -1.13
C MET A 48 6.90 -12.98 -0.91
N TYR A 49 6.62 -14.25 -0.58
CA TYR A 49 7.66 -15.24 -0.33
C TYR A 49 8.30 -15.79 -1.62
N GLU A 50 7.51 -16.09 -2.64
CA GLU A 50 7.97 -16.63 -3.92
C GLU A 50 8.89 -15.65 -4.66
N LYS A 51 8.62 -14.35 -4.57
CA LYS A 51 9.44 -13.31 -5.21
C LYS A 51 10.55 -12.78 -4.30
N HIS A 52 10.59 -13.18 -3.04
CA HIS A 52 11.59 -12.70 -2.09
C HIS A 52 12.99 -13.17 -2.49
N SER A 53 13.93 -12.22 -2.58
CA SER A 53 15.35 -12.52 -2.77
C SER A 53 16.21 -11.53 -1.99
N ALA A 54 17.47 -11.88 -1.74
CA ALA A 54 18.42 -10.97 -1.11
C ALA A 54 18.69 -9.72 -1.96
N ALA A 55 18.63 -9.85 -3.29
CA ALA A 55 18.81 -8.73 -4.21
C ALA A 55 17.59 -7.79 -4.26
N VAL A 56 16.38 -8.34 -4.21
CA VAL A 56 15.13 -7.58 -4.20
C VAL A 56 14.22 -8.12 -3.08
N PRO A 57 14.38 -7.60 -1.85
CA PRO A 57 13.53 -8.00 -0.74
C PRO A 57 12.08 -7.58 -0.97
N HIS A 58 11.16 -8.54 -0.87
CA HIS A 58 9.71 -8.32 -0.89
C HIS A 58 9.10 -8.30 0.52
N ILE A 59 9.93 -8.61 1.52
CA ILE A 59 9.58 -8.68 2.92
C ILE A 59 10.63 -7.87 3.68
N PRO A 60 10.25 -6.80 4.40
CA PRO A 60 8.90 -6.26 4.47
C PRO A 60 8.46 -5.57 3.18
N ALA A 61 7.17 -5.65 2.84
CA ALA A 61 6.57 -4.83 1.80
C ALA A 61 6.18 -3.45 2.37
N THR A 62 6.13 -2.44 1.50
CA THR A 62 5.75 -1.08 1.86
C THR A 62 4.40 -0.74 1.24
N PHE A 63 3.42 -0.40 2.07
CA PHE A 63 2.20 0.26 1.60
C PHE A 63 2.49 1.69 1.19
N ILE A 64 1.91 2.12 0.07
CA ILE A 64 1.99 3.50 -0.44
C ILE A 64 0.57 3.98 -0.62
N MET A 65 0.19 5.03 0.09
CA MET A 65 -1.14 5.64 0.06
C MET A 65 -1.05 7.15 0.29
N ASP A 66 -2.11 7.87 -0.07
CA ASP A 66 -2.16 9.32 0.09
C ASP A 66 -3.13 9.77 1.22
N SER A 67 -3.24 11.08 1.42
CA SER A 67 -4.13 11.63 2.45
C SER A 67 -5.62 11.44 2.16
N ARG A 68 -6.03 11.28 0.88
CA ARG A 68 -7.42 11.02 0.51
C ARG A 68 -7.81 9.62 0.95
N TYR A 69 -6.91 8.65 0.74
CA TYR A 69 -7.08 7.30 1.23
C TYR A 69 -7.29 7.30 2.76
N ARG A 70 -6.40 7.96 3.52
CA ARG A 70 -6.51 8.04 4.99
C ARG A 70 -7.73 8.81 5.50
N ASN A 71 -8.26 9.73 4.68
CA ASN A 71 -9.45 10.47 5.03
C ASN A 71 -10.75 9.72 4.72
N LYS A 72 -10.70 8.65 3.91
CA LYS A 72 -11.87 7.92 3.45
C LYS A 72 -11.98 6.52 4.05
N TYR A 73 -10.86 5.83 4.24
CA TYR A 73 -10.84 4.43 4.62
C TYR A 73 -10.22 4.21 6.00
N ILE A 74 -10.61 3.11 6.64
CA ILE A 74 -9.96 2.60 7.85
C ILE A 74 -8.59 2.06 7.46
N PHE A 75 -7.57 2.31 8.30
CA PHE A 75 -6.25 1.70 8.16
C PHE A 75 -5.71 1.23 9.50
N GLY A 76 -5.60 -0.08 9.66
CA GLY A 76 -5.36 -0.74 10.92
C GLY A 76 -6.41 -0.34 11.95
N ALA A 77 -5.94 0.13 13.10
CA ALA A 77 -6.80 0.66 14.17
C ALA A 77 -7.19 2.13 13.96
N LEU A 78 -6.79 2.77 12.85
CA LEU A 78 -7.04 4.19 12.60
C LEU A 78 -8.29 4.39 11.74
N PHE A 79 -9.28 5.07 12.31
CA PHE A 79 -10.48 5.48 11.59
C PHE A 79 -10.18 6.58 10.55
N PRO A 80 -11.05 6.80 9.56
CA PRO A 80 -10.90 7.89 8.61
C PRO A 80 -10.73 9.23 9.33
N ARG A 81 -9.78 10.07 8.87
CA ARG A 81 -9.47 11.39 9.42
C ARG A 81 -8.91 11.41 10.86
N GLN A 82 -8.79 10.26 11.53
CA GLN A 82 -8.12 10.17 12.82
C GLN A 82 -6.63 10.52 12.65
N PRO A 83 -6.05 11.38 13.52
CA PRO A 83 -4.64 11.69 13.47
C PRO A 83 -3.82 10.42 13.73
N ILE A 84 -2.71 10.29 13.01
CA ILE A 84 -1.76 9.20 13.22
C ILE A 84 -0.95 9.51 14.48
N PRO A 85 -0.83 8.58 15.45
CA PRO A 85 -0.03 8.80 16.64
C PRO A 85 1.43 9.13 16.30
N GLU A 86 2.03 10.14 16.95
CA GLU A 86 3.44 10.51 16.70
C GLU A 86 4.41 9.35 16.98
N SER A 87 4.06 8.45 17.91
CA SER A 87 4.81 7.22 18.18
C SER A 87 4.97 6.32 16.96
N TYR A 88 4.03 6.36 16.02
CA TYR A 88 4.09 5.56 14.79
C TYR A 88 5.11 6.12 13.79
N PHE A 89 5.36 7.43 13.83
CA PHE A 89 6.40 8.05 13.04
C PHE A 89 7.77 7.86 13.69
N ALA A 90 7.85 8.04 15.00
CA ALA A 90 9.07 7.87 15.77
C ALA A 90 9.64 6.44 15.63
N SER A 91 8.78 5.43 15.50
CA SER A 91 9.20 4.04 15.27
C SER A 91 9.54 3.71 13.81
N GLY A 92 9.29 4.62 12.87
CA GLY A 92 9.41 4.35 11.43
C GLY A 92 8.35 3.39 10.88
N TYR A 93 7.31 3.08 11.67
CA TYR A 93 6.17 2.29 11.23
C TYR A 93 5.42 3.04 10.13
N PHE A 94 5.15 4.33 10.34
CA PHE A 94 4.65 5.27 9.36
C PHE A 94 5.75 6.27 8.97
N VAL A 95 5.93 6.46 7.66
CA VAL A 95 6.90 7.42 7.11
C VAL A 95 6.18 8.34 6.17
N ARG A 96 6.43 9.66 6.29
CA ARG A 96 5.84 10.71 5.45
C ARG A 96 6.89 11.40 4.58
N GLY A 97 6.46 11.94 3.44
CA GLY A 97 7.19 12.90 2.62
C GLY A 97 6.21 13.90 2.01
N ALA A 98 6.65 15.08 1.56
CA ALA A 98 5.81 16.03 0.84
C ALA A 98 5.65 15.68 -0.64
N THR A 99 6.61 14.95 -1.21
CA THR A 99 6.58 14.39 -2.58
C THR A 99 6.82 12.88 -2.56
N LEU A 100 6.62 12.22 -3.71
CA LEU A 100 6.93 10.80 -3.86
C LEU A 100 8.42 10.52 -3.70
N GLU A 101 9.27 11.41 -4.20
CA GLU A 101 10.72 11.30 -4.10
C GLU A 101 11.19 11.47 -2.66
N GLU A 102 10.62 12.43 -1.92
CA GLU A 102 10.91 12.61 -0.51
C GLU A 102 10.45 11.38 0.30
N LEU A 103 9.26 10.85 0.01
CA LEU A 103 8.80 9.61 0.63
C LEU A 103 9.78 8.46 0.35
N ALA A 104 10.17 8.26 -0.92
CA ALA A 104 11.04 7.18 -1.30
C ALA A 104 12.34 7.22 -0.51
N ARG A 105 12.98 8.40 -0.45
CA ARG A 105 14.19 8.61 0.35
C ARG A 105 13.97 8.30 1.82
N ASN A 106 12.89 8.81 2.41
CA ASN A 106 12.59 8.57 3.82
C ASN A 106 12.28 7.09 4.12
N CYS A 107 11.78 6.35 3.13
CA CYS A 107 11.53 4.90 3.21
C CYS A 107 12.75 4.04 2.87
N GLY A 108 13.87 4.62 2.41
CA GLY A 108 15.01 3.88 1.88
C GLY A 108 14.75 3.17 0.54
N LEU A 109 13.79 3.67 -0.24
CA LEU A 109 13.45 3.19 -1.59
C LEU A 109 14.13 4.06 -2.66
N ASP A 110 14.31 3.50 -3.85
CA ASP A 110 14.73 4.27 -5.02
C ASP A 110 13.61 5.27 -5.44
N PRO A 111 13.89 6.58 -5.46
CA PRO A 111 12.91 7.59 -5.83
C PRO A 111 12.38 7.47 -7.26
N GLN A 112 13.23 7.11 -8.22
CA GLN A 112 12.85 7.01 -9.62
C GLN A 112 11.93 5.82 -9.84
N ASN A 113 12.26 4.66 -9.25
CA ASN A 113 11.42 3.48 -9.35
C ASN A 113 10.04 3.69 -8.71
N LEU A 114 9.99 4.34 -7.56
CA LEU A 114 8.72 4.58 -6.89
C LEU A 114 7.83 5.54 -7.68
N VAL A 115 8.40 6.64 -8.20
CA VAL A 115 7.67 7.59 -9.05
C VAL A 115 7.14 6.90 -10.31
N ALA A 116 7.99 6.16 -11.02
CA ALA A 116 7.58 5.43 -12.21
C ALA A 116 6.46 4.40 -11.92
N THR A 117 6.55 3.71 -10.79
CA THR A 117 5.54 2.75 -10.33
C THR A 117 4.20 3.42 -10.07
N VAL A 118 4.19 4.56 -9.35
CA VAL A 118 2.97 5.30 -9.04
C VAL A 118 2.37 5.92 -10.29
N GLU A 119 3.19 6.46 -11.19
CA GLU A 119 2.73 6.99 -12.48
C GLU A 119 2.10 5.91 -13.35
N ARG A 120 2.73 4.73 -13.45
CA ARG A 120 2.18 3.58 -14.17
C ARG A 120 0.85 3.13 -13.58
N PHE A 121 0.78 2.96 -12.26
CA PHE A 121 -0.48 2.63 -11.57
C PHE A 121 -1.55 3.70 -11.81
N ASN A 122 -1.19 4.98 -11.81
CA ASN A 122 -2.13 6.06 -12.06
C ASN A 122 -2.72 6.04 -13.47
N ARG A 123 -1.96 5.58 -14.48
CA ARG A 123 -2.51 5.35 -15.83
C ARG A 123 -3.56 4.24 -15.80
N PHE A 124 -3.26 3.11 -15.17
CA PHE A 124 -4.21 2.01 -14.97
C PHE A 124 -5.44 2.43 -14.19
N ALA A 125 -5.27 3.23 -13.13
CA ALA A 125 -6.39 3.68 -12.33
C ALA A 125 -7.31 4.66 -13.07
N ARG A 126 -6.79 5.42 -14.05
CA ARG A 126 -7.60 6.24 -14.96
C ARG A 126 -8.30 5.39 -16.02
N ALA A 127 -7.60 4.40 -16.57
CA ALA A 127 -8.15 3.43 -17.53
C ALA A 127 -9.10 2.40 -16.89
N ARG A 128 -9.04 2.26 -15.56
CA ARG A 128 -9.85 1.35 -14.73
C ARG A 128 -9.54 -0.13 -14.95
N VAL A 129 -8.39 -0.41 -15.54
CA VAL A 129 -7.86 -1.74 -15.81
C VAL A 129 -6.41 -1.76 -15.35
N ASP A 130 -6.05 -2.70 -14.48
CA ASP A 130 -4.67 -2.93 -14.04
C ASP A 130 -4.04 -3.99 -14.93
N GLU A 131 -3.29 -3.55 -15.94
CA GLU A 131 -2.68 -4.45 -16.93
C GLU A 131 -1.50 -5.25 -16.35
N ASP A 132 -0.94 -4.85 -15.21
CA ASP A 132 0.20 -5.54 -14.61
C ASP A 132 -0.23 -6.75 -13.79
N PHE A 133 -1.30 -6.62 -12.99
CA PHE A 133 -1.71 -7.64 -12.02
C PHE A 133 -3.22 -7.93 -12.00
N HIS A 134 -4.00 -7.37 -12.92
CA HIS A 134 -5.44 -7.65 -13.04
C HIS A 134 -6.24 -7.33 -11.77
N ARG A 135 -5.79 -6.32 -11.01
CA ARG A 135 -6.43 -5.91 -9.75
C ARG A 135 -7.88 -5.48 -9.96
N GLY A 136 -8.78 -6.17 -9.28
CA GLY A 136 -10.21 -5.87 -9.35
C GLY A 136 -10.88 -6.46 -10.58
N ASP A 137 -10.28 -7.44 -11.26
CA ASP A 137 -10.96 -8.16 -12.36
C ASP A 137 -11.92 -9.22 -11.81
N SER A 138 -11.61 -9.83 -10.67
CA SER A 138 -12.44 -10.85 -10.04
C SER A 138 -13.53 -10.27 -9.11
N ALA A 139 -14.61 -11.01 -8.90
CA ALA A 139 -15.63 -10.63 -7.91
C ALA A 139 -15.09 -10.67 -6.47
N CYS A 140 -14.16 -11.58 -6.19
CA CYS A 140 -13.50 -11.69 -4.89
C CYS A 140 -12.66 -10.45 -4.57
N ASP A 141 -11.92 -9.92 -5.55
CA ASP A 141 -11.11 -8.70 -5.40
C ASP A 141 -12.00 -7.50 -5.03
N ARG A 142 -13.15 -7.41 -5.70
CA ARG A 142 -14.11 -6.32 -5.55
C ARG A 142 -14.90 -6.37 -4.25
N TYR A 143 -14.81 -7.46 -3.47
CA TYR A 143 -15.60 -7.66 -2.26
C TYR A 143 -15.41 -6.53 -1.24
N TYR A 144 -14.16 -6.09 -1.04
CA TYR A 144 -13.83 -4.95 -0.16
C TYR A 144 -13.59 -3.65 -0.94
N GLY A 145 -13.79 -3.64 -2.26
CA GLY A 145 -13.64 -2.44 -3.07
C GLY A 145 -14.64 -1.36 -2.69
N ASP A 146 -14.33 -0.09 -3.01
CA ASP A 146 -15.24 1.01 -2.76
C ASP A 146 -16.34 1.06 -3.84
N PRO A 147 -17.61 0.80 -3.52
CA PRO A 147 -18.68 0.75 -4.53
C PRO A 147 -18.95 2.10 -5.20
N THR A 148 -18.53 3.21 -4.59
CA THR A 148 -18.64 4.57 -5.16
C THR A 148 -17.61 4.82 -6.26
N VAL A 149 -16.56 3.98 -6.35
CA VAL A 149 -15.56 4.04 -7.40
C VAL A 149 -15.96 3.09 -8.52
N LYS A 150 -16.28 3.66 -9.69
CA LYS A 150 -16.72 2.92 -10.87
C LYS A 150 -15.75 3.11 -12.05
N PRO A 151 -15.68 2.14 -12.98
CA PRO A 151 -16.31 0.82 -12.96
C PRO A 151 -15.58 -0.18 -12.05
N ASN A 152 -14.26 -0.01 -11.84
CA ASN A 152 -13.47 -0.87 -10.96
C ASN A 152 -13.35 -0.26 -9.55
N PRO A 153 -13.92 -0.89 -8.50
CA PRO A 153 -13.96 -0.35 -7.14
C PRO A 153 -12.62 -0.43 -6.40
N CYS A 154 -11.62 -1.12 -6.97
CA CYS A 154 -10.30 -1.32 -6.39
C CYS A 154 -9.24 -0.36 -6.98
N LEU A 155 -9.57 0.41 -8.02
CA LEU A 155 -8.62 1.28 -8.72
C LEU A 155 -9.01 2.75 -8.63
N ALA A 156 -8.18 3.56 -7.97
CA ALA A 156 -8.21 5.01 -8.04
C ALA A 156 -6.78 5.57 -8.06
N PRO A 157 -6.52 6.67 -8.78
CA PRO A 157 -5.18 7.25 -8.83
C PRO A 157 -4.70 7.65 -7.43
N ILE A 158 -3.41 7.51 -7.17
CA ILE A 158 -2.70 7.90 -5.97
C ILE A 158 -2.05 9.26 -6.20
N GLY A 159 -2.29 10.23 -5.30
CA GLY A 159 -1.77 11.59 -5.40
C GLY A 159 -2.75 12.63 -6.00
N LYS A 160 -2.45 13.91 -5.75
CA LYS A 160 -3.14 15.10 -6.28
C LYS A 160 -2.17 15.92 -7.16
N PRO A 161 -2.56 16.39 -8.35
CA PRO A 161 -2.07 17.64 -8.90
C PRO A 161 -2.96 18.83 -8.44
N PRO A 162 -2.46 20.08 -8.36
CA PRO A 162 -1.27 20.57 -7.67
C PRO A 162 -1.61 21.05 -6.23
N SER A 163 -0.60 21.44 -5.45
CA SER A 163 -0.66 22.00 -4.08
C SER A 163 -0.75 21.00 -2.90
N THR A 164 0.41 20.85 -2.26
CA THR A 164 0.62 20.87 -0.79
C THR A 164 0.19 19.65 0.04
N ARG A 165 1.20 18.86 0.46
CA ARG A 165 1.19 17.88 1.57
C ARG A 165 0.24 16.68 1.41
N CYS A 166 0.60 15.73 0.55
CA CYS A 166 0.22 14.33 0.79
C CYS A 166 1.26 13.71 1.72
N ARG A 167 0.90 13.43 2.97
CA ARG A 167 1.70 12.53 3.79
C ARG A 167 1.46 11.12 3.29
N TRP A 168 2.50 10.58 2.70
CA TRP A 168 2.63 9.18 2.41
C TRP A 168 2.83 8.37 3.69
N TRP A 169 2.64 7.05 3.62
CA TRP A 169 2.58 6.20 4.79
C TRP A 169 3.04 4.79 4.46
N ARG A 170 4.17 4.37 5.03
CA ARG A 170 4.56 2.97 5.16
C ARG A 170 3.74 2.27 6.27
N ALA A 171 3.54 0.97 6.13
CA ALA A 171 3.31 0.04 7.22
C ALA A 171 4.16 -1.20 6.93
N THR A 172 5.07 -1.54 7.83
CA THR A 172 5.97 -2.69 7.67
C THR A 172 5.22 -3.97 7.94
N SER A 173 5.13 -4.85 6.94
CA SER A 173 4.72 -6.23 7.18
C SER A 173 5.91 -7.07 7.63
N ALA A 174 6.04 -7.35 8.92
CA ALA A 174 6.98 -8.36 9.39
C ALA A 174 6.30 -9.74 9.35
N PRO A 175 6.95 -10.78 8.82
CA PRO A 175 6.49 -12.13 9.06
C PRO A 175 6.66 -12.42 10.55
N LYS A 176 5.71 -13.15 11.14
CA LYS A 176 5.90 -13.71 12.47
C LYS A 176 7.16 -14.59 12.39
N ALA A 177 8.18 -14.28 13.19
CA ALA A 177 9.28 -15.22 13.40
C ALA A 177 8.63 -16.53 13.88
N ALA A 178 8.70 -17.55 13.03
CA ALA A 178 8.48 -18.91 13.48
C ALA A 178 9.82 -19.38 14.04
N TRP A 179 9.77 -19.80 15.31
CA TRP A 179 10.85 -20.28 16.19
C TRP A 179 11.66 -19.18 16.87
#